data_AF-G2IX69-F1
#
_entry.id   AF-G2IX69-F1
#
_cell.length_a   1.000
_cell.length_b   1.000
_cell.length_c   1.000
_cell.angle_alpha   90.00
_cell.angle_beta   90.00
_cell.angle_gamma   90.00
#
_symmetry.space_group_name_H-M   'P 1'
#
loop_
_entity.id
_entity.type
_entity.pdbx_description
1 polymer ?
#
loop_
_entity_poly.entity_id
_entity_poly.type
_entity_poly.pdbx_seq_one_letter_code
_entity_poly.pdbx_strand_id
1 'polypeptide(L)'
;MNAPDINTIRQHPAYRAIADIADLLTELSEAKRNLAQLEAKARKQIPVCLAAYFKEAGDAAEDRINLGNGQELAIAEEWWDHSNPLGAVRLYEATRTLEEITVDAIAITVDTETPQA
;
A
#
# COMPACT_ATOMS: atom_id res chain seq x y z
N MET A 1 20.68 -33.41 -28.93
CA MET A 1 19.45 -33.00 -29.65
C MET A 1 19.62 -31.54 -30.03
N ASN A 2 19.44 -31.18 -31.30
CA ASN A 2 19.52 -29.79 -31.76
C ASN A 2 18.18 -29.09 -31.56
N ALA A 3 18.20 -27.84 -31.08
CA ALA A 3 16.99 -27.04 -30.99
C ALA A 3 16.41 -26.79 -32.40
N PRO A 4 15.07 -26.78 -32.56
CA PRO A 4 14.44 -26.48 -33.84
C PRO A 4 14.75 -25.05 -34.30
N ASP A 5 14.83 -24.84 -35.62
CA ASP A 5 15.07 -23.53 -36.22
C ASP A 5 13.92 -22.54 -35.89
N ILE A 6 14.26 -21.26 -35.77
CA ILE A 6 13.32 -20.22 -35.36
C ILE A 6 12.15 -20.05 -36.37
N ASN A 7 12.38 -20.33 -37.66
CA ASN A 7 11.32 -20.26 -38.65
C ASN A 7 10.36 -21.44 -38.52
N THR A 8 10.87 -22.62 -38.15
CA THR A 8 10.04 -23.80 -37.85
C THR A 8 9.20 -23.56 -36.59
N ILE A 9 9.76 -22.93 -35.57
CA ILE A 9 9.04 -22.58 -34.33
C ILE A 9 7.92 -21.56 -34.62
N ARG A 10 8.20 -20.54 -35.43
CA ARG A 10 7.22 -19.48 -35.79
C ARG A 10 6.01 -19.98 -36.58
N GLN A 11 6.20 -21.04 -37.37
CA GLN A 11 5.13 -21.66 -38.15
C GLN A 11 4.31 -22.67 -37.34
N HIS A 12 4.76 -23.00 -36.13
CA HIS A 12 4.07 -23.95 -35.27
C HIS A 12 2.78 -23.34 -34.72
N PRO A 13 1.64 -24.06 -34.70
CA PRO A 13 0.36 -23.51 -34.23
C PRO A 13 0.38 -23.04 -32.78
N ALA A 14 1.28 -23.61 -31.96
CA ALA A 14 1.48 -23.20 -30.57
C ALA A 14 2.41 -21.97 -30.38
N TYR A 15 3.00 -21.43 -31.46
CA TYR A 15 3.98 -20.33 -31.38
C TYR A 15 3.44 -19.14 -30.60
N ARG A 16 2.18 -18.75 -30.86
CA ARG A 16 1.55 -17.63 -30.17
C ARG A 16 1.48 -17.85 -28.66
N ALA A 17 1.02 -19.02 -28.23
CA ALA A 17 0.97 -19.35 -26.80
C ALA A 17 2.36 -19.38 -26.15
N ILE A 18 3.39 -19.82 -26.89
CA ILE A 18 4.78 -19.79 -26.41
C ILE A 18 5.29 -18.35 -26.27
N ALA A 19 4.97 -17.48 -27.24
CA ALA A 19 5.31 -16.05 -27.19
C ALA A 19 4.60 -15.36 -26.02
N ASP A 20 3.29 -15.60 -25.85
CA ASP A 20 2.51 -15.05 -24.74
C ASP A 20 3.11 -15.45 -23.37
N ILE A 21 3.57 -16.71 -23.22
CA ILE A 21 4.25 -17.16 -22.00
C ILE A 21 5.59 -16.41 -21.78
N ALA A 22 6.35 -16.16 -22.85
CA ALA A 22 7.60 -15.41 -22.76
C ALA A 22 7.37 -13.94 -22.35
N ASP A 23 6.29 -13.33 -22.85
CA ASP A 23 5.90 -11.98 -22.47
C ASP A 23 5.47 -11.93 -20.99
N LEU A 24 4.64 -12.88 -20.55
CA LEU A 24 4.26 -13.01 -19.13
C LEU A 24 5.47 -13.21 -18.19
N LEU A 25 6.49 -13.95 -18.63
CA LEU A 25 7.73 -14.10 -17.87
C LEU A 25 8.53 -12.80 -17.78
N THR A 26 8.50 -11.99 -18.84
CA THR A 26 9.13 -10.66 -18.88
C THR A 26 8.42 -9.72 -17.91
N GLU A 27 7.10 -9.65 -17.96
CA GLU A 27 6.28 -8.86 -17.03
C GLU A 27 6.53 -9.28 -15.57
N LEU A 28 6.60 -10.58 -15.28
CA LEU A 28 6.90 -11.10 -13.95
C LEU A 28 8.30 -10.66 -13.47
N SER A 29 9.29 -10.64 -14.37
CA SER A 29 10.65 -10.21 -14.06
C SER A 29 10.70 -8.72 -13.69
N GLU A 30 9.98 -7.89 -14.44
CA GLU A 30 9.85 -6.46 -14.17
C GLU A 30 9.12 -6.19 -12.85
N ALA A 31 8.01 -6.88 -12.61
CA ALA A 31 7.28 -6.79 -11.34
C ALA A 31 8.16 -7.17 -10.14
N LYS A 32 8.97 -8.22 -10.25
CA LYS A 32 9.93 -8.61 -9.20
C LYS A 32 11.00 -7.55 -8.95
N ARG A 33 11.51 -6.90 -10.01
CA ARG A 33 12.47 -5.79 -9.87
C ARG A 33 11.84 -4.60 -9.16
N ASN A 34 10.62 -4.24 -9.56
CA ASN A 34 9.87 -3.15 -8.93
C ASN A 34 9.59 -3.44 -7.46
N LEU A 35 9.18 -4.67 -7.13
CA LEU A 35 8.98 -5.11 -5.74
C LEU A 35 10.28 -4.96 -4.93
N ALA A 36 11.41 -5.45 -5.44
CA ALA A 36 12.69 -5.35 -4.75
C ALA A 36 13.12 -3.88 -4.52
N GLN A 37 12.85 -2.98 -5.47
CA GLN A 37 13.11 -1.54 -5.30
C GLN A 37 12.21 -0.92 -4.23
N LEU A 38 10.93 -1.29 -4.20
CA LEU A 38 9.98 -0.83 -3.18
C LEU A 38 10.37 -1.33 -1.80
N GLU A 39 10.77 -2.60 -1.66
CA GLU A 39 11.27 -3.17 -0.42
C GLU A 39 12.52 -2.43 0.06
N ALA A 40 13.50 -2.18 -0.82
CA ALA A 40 14.70 -1.42 -0.46
C ALA A 40 14.37 0.02 -0.02
N LYS A 41 13.38 0.65 -0.64
CA LYS A 41 12.88 1.97 -0.24
C LYS A 41 12.22 1.90 1.13
N ALA A 42 11.36 0.90 1.38
CA ALA A 42 10.70 0.69 2.66
C ALA A 42 11.71 0.47 3.80
N ARG A 43 12.74 -0.36 3.60
CA ARG A 43 13.83 -0.56 4.60
C ARG A 43 14.53 0.75 4.99
N LYS A 44 14.58 1.73 4.08
CA LYS A 44 15.16 3.05 4.35
C LYS A 44 14.18 4.02 5.01
N GLN A 45 12.91 3.95 4.66
CA GLN A 45 11.89 4.92 5.10
C GLN A 45 11.26 4.57 6.45
N ILE A 46 11.09 3.28 6.77
CA ILE A 46 10.50 2.85 8.04
C ILE A 46 11.27 3.42 9.25
N PRO A 47 12.62 3.31 9.35
CA PRO A 47 13.36 3.90 10.47
C PRO A 47 13.21 5.42 10.55
N VAL A 48 13.14 6.11 9.40
CA VAL A 48 12.99 7.58 9.35
C VAL A 48 11.61 7.98 9.87
N CYS A 49 10.57 7.24 9.47
CA CYS A 49 9.20 7.46 9.93
C CYS A 49 9.08 7.22 11.44
N LEU A 50 9.58 6.10 11.95
CA LEU A 50 9.59 5.77 13.37
C LEU A 50 10.37 6.82 14.17
N ALA A 51 11.58 7.20 13.73
CA ALA A 51 12.39 8.20 14.42
C ALA A 51 11.73 9.59 14.47
N ALA A 52 11.04 10.00 13.40
CA ALA A 52 10.28 11.25 13.40
C ALA A 52 9.10 11.18 14.37
N TYR A 53 8.36 10.07 14.37
CA TYR A 53 7.19 9.89 15.22
C TYR A 53 7.55 9.81 16.71
N PHE A 54 8.49 8.96 17.10
CA PHE A 54 8.94 8.83 18.50
C PHE A 54 9.58 10.09 19.06
N LYS A 55 10.20 10.91 18.20
CA LYS A 55 10.75 12.22 18.61
C LYS A 55 9.64 13.21 19.01
N GLU A 56 8.45 13.08 18.43
CA GLU A 56 7.33 14.01 18.65
C GLU A 56 6.27 13.45 19.62
N ALA A 57 6.06 12.14 19.67
CA ALA A 57 4.93 11.53 20.38
C ALA A 57 5.22 11.15 21.84
N GLY A 58 6.49 11.12 22.28
CA GLY A 58 6.83 10.42 23.52
C GLY A 58 6.54 8.92 23.40
N ASP A 59 6.81 8.16 24.46
CA ASP A 59 6.70 6.69 24.50
C ASP A 59 5.21 6.24 24.37
N ALA A 60 4.66 6.30 23.16
CA ALA A 60 3.30 5.90 22.86
C ALA A 60 3.27 4.39 22.60
N ALA A 61 2.48 3.67 23.38
CA ALA A 61 2.42 2.20 23.44
C ALA A 61 1.83 1.50 22.20
N GLU A 62 1.53 2.23 21.13
CA GLU A 62 1.04 1.66 19.87
C GLU A 62 1.69 2.40 18.70
N ASP A 63 2.44 1.68 17.86
CA ASP A 63 3.07 2.17 16.62
C ASP A 63 2.03 2.44 15.51
N ARG A 64 0.99 3.21 15.83
CA ARG A 64 -0.10 3.60 14.94
C ARG A 64 -0.02 5.09 14.62
N ILE A 65 0.11 5.39 13.34
CA ILE A 65 0.28 6.74 12.81
C ILE A 65 -0.98 7.11 12.04
N ASN A 66 -1.78 8.03 12.55
CA ASN A 66 -2.93 8.57 11.83
C ASN A 66 -2.45 9.44 10.66
N LEU A 67 -2.94 9.15 9.45
CA LEU A 67 -2.54 9.82 8.21
C LEU A 67 -3.40 11.06 7.88
N GLY A 68 -4.42 11.36 8.68
CA GLY A 68 -5.33 12.51 8.49
C GLY A 68 -6.32 12.36 7.33
N ASN A 69 -6.30 11.24 6.61
CA ASN A 69 -7.20 10.92 5.51
C ASN A 69 -8.23 9.84 5.89
N GLY A 70 -8.44 9.60 7.18
CA GLY A 70 -9.28 8.51 7.69
C GLY A 70 -8.60 7.13 7.65
N GLN A 71 -7.28 7.08 7.50
CA GLN A 71 -6.50 5.84 7.60
C GLN A 71 -5.42 5.95 8.68
N GLU A 72 -5.11 4.81 9.28
CA GLU A 72 -4.01 4.64 10.21
C GLU A 72 -2.96 3.70 9.61
N LEU A 73 -1.71 4.10 9.67
CA LEU A 73 -0.57 3.25 9.33
C LEU A 73 -0.01 2.64 10.60
N ALA A 74 0.00 1.30 10.69
CA ALA A 74 0.72 0.62 11.75
C ALA A 74 1.97 -0.07 11.24
N ILE A 75 3.03 0.00 12.03
CA ILE A 75 4.29 -0.71 11.79
C ILE A 75 4.48 -1.68 12.94
N ALA A 76 4.75 -2.95 12.65
CA ALA A 76 5.06 -3.91 13.70
C ALA A 76 6.39 -3.55 14.39
N GLU A 77 6.45 -3.66 15.73
CA GLU A 77 7.65 -3.36 16.52
C GLU A 77 8.89 -4.12 15.99
N GLU A 78 8.73 -5.38 15.60
CA GLU A 78 9.79 -6.24 15.05
C GLU A 78 9.89 -6.19 13.51
N TRP A 79 9.61 -5.03 12.88
CA TRP A 79 9.59 -4.92 11.41
C TRP A 79 10.89 -5.37 10.72
N TRP A 80 12.03 -5.33 11.43
CA TRP A 80 13.33 -5.78 10.93
C TRP A 80 13.40 -7.31 10.74
N ASP A 81 12.60 -8.09 11.47
CA ASP A 81 12.56 -9.56 11.38
C ASP A 81 11.77 -10.03 10.15
N HIS A 82 11.02 -9.14 9.50
CA HIS A 82 10.36 -9.45 8.26
C HIS A 82 11.34 -9.51 7.08
N SER A 83 11.32 -10.63 6.35
CA SER A 83 12.06 -10.77 5.08
C SER A 83 11.64 -9.73 4.05
N ASN A 84 10.35 -9.34 4.06
CA ASN A 84 9.82 -8.20 3.32
C ASN A 84 9.34 -7.12 4.34
N PRO A 85 9.97 -5.95 4.40
CA PRO A 85 9.62 -4.89 5.34
C PRO A 85 8.19 -4.35 5.14
N LEU A 86 7.66 -4.40 3.92
CA LEU A 86 6.27 -3.99 3.64
C LEU A 86 5.27 -4.96 4.27
N GLY A 87 5.67 -6.21 4.56
CA GLY A 87 4.84 -7.15 5.32
C GLY A 87 4.66 -6.77 6.79
N ALA A 88 5.52 -5.87 7.31
CA ALA A 88 5.40 -5.33 8.66
C ALA A 88 4.52 -4.07 8.72
N VAL A 89 4.11 -3.52 7.57
CA VAL A 89 3.31 -2.30 7.47
C VAL A 89 1.87 -2.65 7.11
N ARG A 90 0.91 -2.10 7.86
CA ARG A 90 -0.52 -2.25 7.55
C ARG A 90 -1.23 -0.91 7.56
N LEU A 91 -2.21 -0.77 6.66
CA LEU A 91 -3.16 0.33 6.68
C LEU A 91 -4.47 -0.17 7.26
N TYR A 92 -4.98 0.57 8.23
CA TYR A 92 -6.31 0.39 8.81
C TYR A 92 -7.17 1.58 8.41
N GLU A 93 -8.49 1.39 8.36
CA GLU A 93 -9.40 2.52 8.44
C GLU A 93 -9.31 3.08 9.87
N ALA A 94 -9.11 4.38 10.00
CA ALA A 94 -9.08 5.03 11.29
C ALA A 94 -10.45 4.85 11.95
N THR A 95 -10.48 4.27 13.15
CA THR A 95 -11.71 4.18 13.93
C THR A 95 -12.07 5.61 14.37
N ARG A 96 -12.99 6.26 13.66
CA ARG A 96 -13.50 7.58 14.06
C ARG A 96 -14.07 7.46 15.47
N THR A 97 -13.65 8.33 16.37
CA THR A 97 -14.30 8.42 17.68
C THR A 97 -15.70 9.02 17.52
N LEU A 98 -16.63 8.71 18.43
CA LEU A 98 -17.99 9.27 18.39
C LEU A 98 -17.99 10.82 18.39
N GLU A 99 -16.96 11.43 18.97
CA GLU A 99 -16.77 12.89 19.03
C GLU A 99 -16.47 13.51 17.65
N GLU A 100 -15.75 12.81 16.76
CA GLU A 100 -15.48 13.29 15.39
C GLU A 100 -16.72 13.21 14.49
N ILE A 101 -17.59 12.22 14.70
CA ILE A 101 -18.85 12.06 13.95
C ILE A 101 -19.81 13.22 14.27
N THR A 102 -19.78 13.74 15.50
CA THR A 102 -20.65 14.86 15.90
C THR A 102 -20.30 16.19 15.27
N VAL A 103 -19.05 16.42 14.82
CA VAL A 103 -18.67 17.71 14.22
C VAL A 103 -19.21 17.86 12.80
N ASP A 104 -19.25 16.79 12.00
CA ASP A 104 -19.86 16.80 10.65
C ASP A 104 -21.40 16.95 10.71
N ALA A 105 -22.04 16.51 11.80
CA ALA A 105 -23.50 16.57 11.95
C ALA A 105 -24.05 17.96 12.34
N ILE A 106 -23.20 18.90 12.79
CA ILE A 106 -23.63 20.25 13.23
C ILE A 106 -23.74 21.25 12.06
N ALA A 107 -23.42 20.85 10.83
CA ALA A 107 -23.64 21.67 9.62
C ALA A 107 -25.08 21.57 9.05
N ILE A 108 -26.02 20.98 9.78
CA ILE A 108 -27.46 21.01 9.45
C ILE A 108 -28.19 21.89 10.48
N THR A 109 -27.79 23.15 10.60
CA THR A 109 -28.64 24.18 11.23
C THR A 109 -29.75 24.56 10.25
N VAL A 110 -30.87 23.86 10.41
CA VAL A 110 -32.26 24.35 10.36
C VAL A 110 -32.43 25.79 9.80
N ASP A 111 -32.72 25.91 8.51
CA ASP A 111 -33.45 27.07 7.96
C ASP A 111 -34.94 26.68 7.88
N THR A 112 -35.61 26.68 9.03
CA THR A 112 -37.08 26.78 9.04
C THR A 112 -37.42 28.24 9.22
N GLU A 113 -37.60 28.93 8.09
CA GLU A 113 -38.25 30.25 8.04
C GLU A 113 -39.63 30.17 8.73
N THR A 114 -39.79 30.94 9.81
CA THR A 114 -41.08 31.52 10.21
C THR A 114 -40.72 32.69 11.14
N PRO A 115 -41.45 33.83 11.17
CA PRO A 115 -42.77 34.14 10.60
C PRO A 115 -42.88 35.54 9.93
N GLN A 116 -44.04 35.88 9.34
CA GLN A 116 -44.76 37.14 9.71
C GLN A 116 -46.14 37.31 9.03
N ALA A 117 -47.08 37.78 9.87
CA ALA A 117 -48.40 38.39 9.63
C ALA A 117 -49.58 37.47 9.26
#